data_AF-A0A932RJI2-F1
#
_entry.id   AF-A0A932RJI2-F1
#
_cell.length_a   1.000
_cell.length_b   1.000
_cell.length_c   1.000
_cell.angle_alpha   90.00
_cell.angle_beta   90.00
_cell.angle_gamma   90.00
#
_symmetry.space_group_name_H-M   'P 1'
#
loop_
_entity.id
_entity.type
_entity.pdbx_description
1 polymer ?
#
loop_
_entity_poly.entity_id
_entity_poly.type
_entity_poly.pdbx_seq_one_letter_code
_entity_poly.pdbx_strand_id
1 'polypeptide(L)' 'MLINEEGKIVTARVVQGHPLFDETMLRALCRWEFRPFYHEGKPVSVWGTVREVFTYPKAKGSS' A
#
# COMPACT_ATOMS: atom_id res chain seq x y z
N MET A 1 -4.81 -5.40 0.73
CA MET A 1 -3.60 -5.96 1.35
C MET A 1 -3.99 -6.63 2.66
N LEU A 2 -3.34 -7.74 3.02
CA LEU A 2 -3.47 -8.39 4.33
C LEU A 2 -2.27 -7.98 5.19
N ILE A 3 -2.56 -7.48 6.38
CA ILE A 3 -1.57 -7.10 7.39
C ILE A 3 -1.69 -8.10 8.54
N ASN A 4 -0.58 -8.68 8.96
CA ASN A 4 -0.57 -9.64 10.06
C ASN A 4 -0.57 -8.95 11.44
N GLU A 5 -0.58 -9.76 12.50
CA GLU A 5 -0.59 -9.33 13.91
C GLU A 5 0.65 -8.52 14.32
N GLU A 6 1.77 -8.63 13.59
CA GLU A 6 2.98 -7.84 13.79
C GLU A 6 2.95 -6.49 13.05
N GLY A 7 1.93 -6.25 12.22
CA GLY A 7 1.84 -5.07 11.38
C GLY A 7 2.57 -5.18 10.04
N LYS A 8 3.03 -6.38 9.64
CA LYS A 8 3.68 -6.61 8.34
C LYS A 8 2.66 -6.95 7.26
N ILE A 9 2.86 -6.41 6.06
CA ILE A 9 2.06 -6.81 4.89
C ILE A 9 2.50 -8.21 4.45
N VAL A 10 1.57 -9.17 4.48
CA VAL A 10 1.84 -10.56 4.04
C VAL A 10 1.39 -10.82 2.60
N THR A 11 0.40 -10.06 2.11
CA THR A 11 -0.01 -10.12 0.70
C THR A 11 -0.67 -8.80 0.27
N ALA A 12 -0.44 -8.41 -0.98
CA ALA A 12 -1.06 -7.24 -1.59
C ALA A 12 -1.39 -7.53 -3.06
N ARG A 13 -2.43 -6.86 -3.55
CA ARG A 13 -2.80 -6.85 -4.97
C ARG A 13 -3.30 -5.46 -5.33
N VAL A 14 -3.05 -5.04 -6.56
CA VAL A 14 -3.69 -3.84 -7.11
C VAL A 14 -5.09 -4.22 -7.56
N VAL A 15 -6.09 -3.53 -7.02
CA VAL A 15 -7.52 -3.76 -7.35
C VAL A 15 -8.05 -2.78 -8.40
N GLN A 16 -7.35 -1.65 -8.58
CA GLN A 16 -7.70 -0.61 -9.53
C GLN A 16 -6.44 0.25 -9.81
N GLY A 17 -6.14 0.51 -11.08
CA GLY A 17 -4.97 1.30 -11.48
C GLY A 17 -4.56 1.05 -12.93
N HIS A 18 -3.49 1.73 -13.37
CA HIS A 18 -2.88 1.48 -14.65
C HIS A 18 -1.79 0.40 -14.50
N PRO A 19 -1.79 -0.69 -15.31
CA PRO A 19 -0.90 -1.84 -15.11
C PRO A 19 0.60 -1.49 -15.04
N LEU A 20 1.01 -0.43 -15.74
CA LEU A 20 2.37 0.12 -15.70
C LEU A 20 2.88 0.41 -14.27
N PHE A 21 1.99 0.74 -13.32
CA PHE A 21 2.37 1.10 -11.95
C PHE A 21 2.23 -0.07 -10.96
N ASP A 22 1.72 -1.22 -11.39
CA ASP A 22 1.40 -2.32 -10.48
C ASP A 22 2.63 -2.81 -9.73
N GLU A 23 3.71 -3.08 -10.46
CA GLU A 23 4.97 -3.56 -9.88
C GLU A 23 5.59 -2.52 -8.93
N THR A 24 5.53 -1.24 -9.30
CA THR A 24 6.03 -0.15 -8.47
C THR A 24 5.22 0.01 -7.19
N MET A 25 3.88 -0.10 -7.27
CA MET A 25 3.02 -0.10 -6.08
C MET A 25 3.32 -1.29 -5.17
N LEU A 26 3.43 -2.50 -5.71
CA LEU A 26 3.72 -3.69 -4.92
C LEU A 26 5.08 -3.57 -4.22
N ARG A 27 6.12 -3.09 -4.91
CA ARG A 27 7.44 -2.82 -4.30
C ARG A 27 7.38 -1.77 -3.20
N ALA A 28 6.59 -0.71 -3.37
CA ALA A 28 6.42 0.31 -2.36
C ALA A 28 5.75 -0.25 -1.10
N LEU A 29 4.67 -1.03 -1.28
CA LEU A 29 3.95 -1.68 -0.19
C LEU A 29 4.83 -2.67 0.59
N CYS A 30 5.70 -3.43 -0.08
CA CYS A 30 6.61 -4.36 0.62
C CYS A 30 7.54 -3.70 1.65
N ARG A 31 7.71 -2.37 1.59
CA ARG A 31 8.54 -1.61 2.54
C ARG A 31 7.75 -1.03 3.71
N TRP A 32 6.42 -1.20 3.72
CA TRP A 32 5.57 -0.66 4.76
C TRP A 32 5.50 -1.60 5.95
N GLU A 33 5.62 -1.01 7.14
CA GLU A 33 5.41 -1.67 8.41
C GLU A 33 4.43 -0.83 9.22
N PHE A 34 3.33 -1.45 9.64
CA PHE A 34 2.30 -0.83 10.45
C PHE A 34 2.52 -1.15 11.91
N ARG A 35 1.91 -0.36 12.79
CA ARG A 35 1.75 -0.81 14.18
C ARG A 35 0.72 -1.95 14.22
N PRO A 36 0.89 -2.96 15.09
CA PRO A 36 -0.12 -3.99 15.32
C PRO A 36 -1.50 -3.41 15.54
N PHE A 37 -2.49 -4.01 14.89
CA PHE A 37 -3.90 -3.70 15.10
C PHE A 37 -4.43 -4.55 16.24
N TYR A 38 -5.21 -3.95 17.14
CA TYR A 38 -5.77 -4.65 18.30
C TYR A 38 -7.29 -4.74 18.20
N HIS A 39 -7.83 -5.92 18.51
CA HIS A 39 -9.26 -6.13 18.76
C HIS A 39 -9.38 -6.84 20.11
N GLU A 40 -10.17 -6.26 21.02
CA GLU A 40 -10.32 -6.77 22.40
C GLU A 40 -8.98 -7.01 23.13
N GLY A 41 -8.01 -6.10 22.93
CA GLY A 41 -6.70 -6.17 23.57
C GLY A 41 -5.74 -7.22 22.98
N LYS A 42 -6.14 -7.94 21.93
CA LYS A 42 -5.29 -8.92 21.24
C LYS A 42 -4.87 -8.40 19.86
N PRO A 43 -3.61 -8.61 19.44
CA PRO A 43 -3.21 -8.27 18.09
C PRO A 43 -3.99 -9.14 17.09
N VAL A 44 -4.42 -8.55 15.98
CA VAL A 44 -5.21 -9.23 14.95
C VAL A 44 -4.71 -8.91 13.55
N SER A 45 -4.92 -9.86 12.63
CA SER A 45 -4.70 -9.63 11.20
C SER A 45 -5.88 -8.86 10.59
N VAL A 46 -5.59 -7.94 9.68
CA VAL A 46 -6.61 -7.08 9.05
C VAL A 46 -6.44 -6.97 7.54
N TRP A 47 -7.56 -6.81 6.83
CA TRP A 47 -7.57 -6.43 5.42
C TRP A 47 -7.64 -4.91 5.29
N GLY A 48 -6.67 -4.32 4.59
CA GLY A 48 -6.62 -2.90 4.27
C GLY A 48 -6.72 -2.62 2.77
N THR A 49 -7.20 -1.44 2.42
CA THR A 49 -7.12 -0.88 1.07
C THR A 49 -6.47 0.49 1.16
N VAL A 50 -5.47 0.75 0.32
CA VAL A 50 -4.84 2.06 0.19
C VAL A 50 -5.04 2.58 -1.23
N ARG A 51 -5.19 3.89 -1.35
CA ARG A 51 -5.27 4.59 -2.64
C ARG A 51 -4.04 5.45 -2.77
N GLU A 52 -3.24 5.19 -3.81
CA GLU A 52 -2.17 6.11 -4.18
C GLU A 52 -2.42 6.80 -5.50
N VAL A 53 -2.10 8.09 -5.53
CA VAL A 53 -2.30 8.97 -6.67
C VAL A 53 -0.97 9.23 -7.33
N PHE A 54 -0.78 8.68 -8.53
CA PHE A 54 0.37 9.00 -9.36
C PHE A 54 0.09 10.30 -10.12
N THR A 55 0.84 11.36 -9.80
CA THR A 55 0.84 12.60 -10.59
C THR A 55 2.16 12.70 -11.32
N TYR A 56 2.11 13.01 -12.62
CA TYR A 56 3.31 13.43 -13.33
C TYR A 56 3.53 14.92 -13.05
N PRO A 57 4.70 15.34 -12.55
CA PRO A 57 4.99 16.76 -12.49
C PRO A 57 4.91 17.31 -13.91
N LYS A 58 4.09 18.35 -14.12
CA LYS A 58 4.04 19.07 -15.40
C LYS A 58 5.48 19.46 -15.74
N ALA A 59 5.96 19.09 -16.92
CA ALA A 59 7.20 19.64 -17.45
C ALA A 59 7.09 21.16 -17.38
N LYS A 60 8.06 21.83 -16.73
CA LYS A 60 8.12 23.30 -16.76
C LYS A 60 8.13 23.70 -18.23
N GLY A 61 7.07 24.40 -18.65
CA GLY A 61 6.97 24.92 -20.00
C GLY A 61 8.21 25.75 -20.29
N SER A 62 8.96 25.34 -21.30
CA SER A 62 9.83 26.23 -22.05
C SER A 62 8.92 27.20 -22.81
N SER A 63 8.74 28.39 -22.26
CA SER A 63 8.38 29.60 -23.01
C SER A 63 9.58 30.52 -23.02
#